data_AF-A0A9E3E9E4-F1
#
_entry.id   AF-A0A9E3E9E4-F1
#
_cell.length_a   1.000
_cell.length_b   1.000
_cell.length_c   1.000
_cell.angle_alpha   90.00
_cell.angle_beta   90.00
_cell.angle_gamma   90.00
#
_symmetry.space_group_name_H-M   'P 1'
#
loop_
_entity.id
_entity.type
_entity.pdbx_description
1 polymer ?
#
loop_
_entity_poly.entity_id
_entity_poly.type
_entity_poly.pdbx_seq_one_letter_code
_entity_poly.pdbx_strand_id
1 'polypeptide(L)'
;MTPDLPGAVRLDEIVPARAPWTSVVRKGETLRIVDLEGNQAVDFLMYALEDDTERYSAQDTIAAQENIFLRTGARLLSNEGR
;
A
#
# COMPACT_ATOMS: atom_id res chain seq x y z
N MET A 1 20.00 0.22 -3.55
CA MET A 1 19.44 0.14 -2.19
C MET A 1 18.60 1.38 -2.00
N THR A 2 17.28 1.24 -1.90
CA THR A 2 16.38 2.38 -1.65
C THR A 2 16.72 2.95 -0.27
N PRO A 3 16.87 4.28 -0.12
CA PRO A 3 17.20 4.86 1.18
C PRO A 3 16.15 4.48 2.23
N ASP A 4 16.59 4.39 3.49
CA ASP A 4 15.67 4.14 4.59
C ASP A 4 14.64 5.25 4.73
N LEU A 5 13.41 4.85 5.06
CA LEU A 5 12.36 5.81 5.35
C LEU A 5 12.67 6.52 6.68
N PRO A 6 12.44 7.83 6.77
CA PRO A 6 12.61 8.55 8.03
C PRO A 6 11.56 8.10 9.05
N GLY A 7 11.91 8.20 10.34
CA GLY A 7 11.00 7.91 11.46
C GLY A 7 11.35 6.63 12.22
N ALA A 8 10.56 6.35 13.26
CA ALA A 8 10.74 5.14 14.07
C ALA A 8 10.08 3.93 13.38
N VAL A 9 10.82 2.82 13.29
CA VAL A 9 10.27 1.55 12.82
C VAL A 9 9.21 1.07 13.82
N ARG A 10 7.98 0.89 13.33
CA ARG A 10 6.86 0.36 14.13
C ARG A 10 6.74 -1.15 14.03
N LEU A 11 7.04 -1.70 12.86
CA LEU A 11 6.95 -3.12 12.54
C LEU A 11 7.96 -3.41 11.42
N ASP A 12 8.67 -4.52 11.55
CA ASP A 12 9.62 -5.02 10.54
C ASP A 12 9.55 -6.55 10.52
N GLU A 13 8.96 -7.09 9.45
CA GLU A 13 8.62 -8.51 9.34
C GLU A 13 8.88 -9.00 7.91
N ILE A 14 9.35 -10.24 7.80
CA ILE A 14 9.44 -10.96 6.53
C ILE A 14 8.17 -11.79 6.38
N VAL A 15 7.39 -11.52 5.34
CA VAL A 15 6.22 -12.32 4.98
C VAL A 15 6.69 -13.56 4.21
N PRO A 16 6.41 -14.79 4.66
CA PRO A 16 6.78 -16.00 3.94
C PRO A 16 6.12 -16.08 2.56
N ALA A 17 6.75 -16.77 1.62
CA ALA A 17 6.17 -17.01 0.31
C ALA A 17 4.76 -17.64 0.43
N ARG A 18 3.79 -17.09 -0.32
CA ARG A 18 2.39 -17.54 -0.35
C ARG A 18 1.61 -17.36 0.96
N ALA A 19 2.13 -16.60 1.93
CA ALA A 19 1.42 -16.28 3.16
C ALA A 19 0.64 -14.96 3.02
N PRO A 20 -0.53 -14.83 3.66
CA PRO A 20 -1.19 -13.54 3.79
C PRO A 20 -0.49 -12.69 4.85
N TRP A 21 -0.71 -11.38 4.79
CA TRP A 21 -0.29 -10.44 5.82
C TRP A 21 -1.32 -9.33 5.95
N THR A 22 -1.53 -8.86 7.17
CA THR A 22 -2.40 -7.70 7.45
C THR A 22 -1.85 -6.93 8.63
N SER A 23 -1.96 -5.61 8.58
CA SER A 23 -1.58 -4.73 9.67
C SER A 23 -2.29 -3.39 9.55
N VAL A 24 -2.30 -2.64 10.65
CA VAL A 24 -2.87 -1.30 10.73
C VAL A 24 -1.80 -0.28 10.39
N VAL A 25 -2.06 0.58 9.40
CA VAL A 25 -1.26 1.77 9.10
C VAL A 25 -2.08 3.00 9.50
N ARG A 26 -1.65 3.71 10.54
CA ARG A 26 -2.34 4.91 11.01
C ARG A 26 -1.97 6.12 10.16
N LYS A 27 -2.81 7.15 10.22
CA LYS A 27 -2.54 8.45 9.57
C LYS A 27 -1.16 8.98 10.00
N GLY A 28 -0.32 9.29 9.03
CA GLY A 28 1.04 9.78 9.22
C GLY A 28 2.12 8.69 9.31
N GLU A 29 1.73 7.42 9.35
CA GLU A 29 2.67 6.29 9.23
C GLU A 29 2.95 5.98 7.75
N THR A 30 4.03 5.24 7.50
CA THR A 30 4.43 4.83 6.15
C THR A 30 4.64 3.32 6.11
N LEU A 31 4.07 2.68 5.09
CA LEU A 31 4.28 1.26 4.78
C LEU A 31 5.34 1.12 3.68
N ARG A 32 6.35 0.27 3.92
CA ARG A 32 7.35 -0.12 2.92
C ARG A 32 7.20 -1.62 2.63
N ILE A 33 6.94 -1.95 1.37
CA ILE A 33 6.94 -3.33 0.87
C ILE A 33 8.22 -3.50 0.05
N VAL A 34 9.02 -4.52 0.37
CA VAL A 34 10.29 -4.80 -0.30
C VAL A 34 10.24 -6.20 -0.89
N ASP A 35 10.45 -6.30 -2.20
CA ASP A 35 10.75 -7.59 -2.84
C ASP A 35 12.21 -7.96 -2.54
N LEU A 36 12.40 -8.95 -1.67
CA LEU A 36 13.71 -9.36 -1.17
C LEU A 36 14.49 -10.20 -2.18
N GLU A 37 13.79 -10.90 -3.08
CA GLU A 37 14.39 -11.89 -3.99
C GLU A 37 14.25 -11.51 -5.47
N GLY A 38 13.50 -10.46 -5.80
CA GLY A 38 13.57 -9.74 -7.07
C GLY A 38 12.60 -10.21 -8.16
N ASN A 39 11.56 -10.97 -7.81
CA ASN A 39 10.49 -11.33 -8.76
C ASN A 39 9.14 -11.64 -8.07
N GLN A 40 8.91 -11.14 -6.86
CA GLN A 40 7.69 -11.42 -6.11
C GLN A 40 6.64 -10.33 -6.38
N ALA A 41 5.47 -10.74 -6.86
CA ALA A 41 4.29 -9.89 -6.90
C ALA A 41 3.46 -10.05 -5.60
N VAL A 42 2.75 -8.98 -5.24
CA VAL A 42 1.79 -8.97 -4.13
C VAL A 42 0.45 -8.45 -4.63
N ASP A 43 -0.62 -9.04 -4.13
CA ASP A 43 -1.95 -8.44 -4.20
C ASP A 43 -2.07 -7.43 -3.06
N PHE A 44 -2.58 -6.23 -3.36
CA PHE A 44 -2.64 -5.13 -2.40
C PHE A 44 -4.08 -4.69 -2.16
N LEU A 45 -4.52 -4.76 -0.90
CA LEU A 45 -5.82 -4.31 -0.43
C LEU A 45 -5.62 -3.37 0.77
N MET A 46 -6.45 -2.33 0.85
CA MET A 46 -6.45 -1.37 1.96
C MET A 46 -7.88 -0.95 2.25
N TYR A 47 -8.22 -0.88 3.54
CA TYR A 47 -9.56 -0.56 4.05
C TYR A 47 -9.45 0.56 5.08
N ALA A 48 -10.48 1.40 5.20
CA ALA A 48 -10.54 2.36 6.30
C ALA A 48 -10.73 1.60 7.62
N LEU A 49 -10.04 2.04 8.67
CA LEU A 49 -10.03 1.34 9.96
C LEU A 49 -11.38 1.37 10.68
N GLU A 50 -12.17 2.41 10.43
CA GLU A 50 -13.46 2.66 11.09
C GLU A 50 -14.65 2.16 10.25
N ASP A 51 -14.43 1.84 8.97
CA ASP A 51 -15.44 1.38 8.02
C ASP A 51 -14.80 0.54 6.90
N ASP A 52 -15.01 -0.77 6.92
CA ASP A 52 -14.46 -1.68 5.92
C ASP A 52 -15.18 -1.64 4.56
N THR A 53 -16.27 -0.88 4.45
CA THR A 53 -16.92 -0.62 3.17
C THR A 53 -16.16 0.43 2.34
N GLU A 54 -15.43 1.33 3.00
CA GLU A 54 -14.45 2.23 2.39
C GLU A 54 -13.10 1.51 2.20
N ARG A 55 -12.67 1.37 0.95
CA ARG A 55 -11.48 0.62 0.55
C ARG A 55 -10.77 1.25 -0.63
N TYR A 56 -9.49 0.92 -0.81
CA TYR A 56 -8.72 1.31 -1.99
C TYR A 56 -9.45 0.91 -3.29
N SER A 57 -9.54 1.86 -4.21
CA SER A 57 -10.10 1.69 -5.54
C SER A 57 -9.03 1.93 -6.59
N ALA A 58 -8.56 0.84 -7.20
CA ALA A 58 -7.65 0.93 -8.34
C ALA A 58 -8.33 1.64 -9.52
N GLN A 59 -9.63 1.43 -9.72
CA GLN A 59 -10.41 2.05 -10.79
C GLN A 59 -10.43 3.58 -10.65
N ASP A 60 -10.79 4.09 -9.47
CA ASP A 60 -10.85 5.53 -9.24
C ASP A 60 -9.45 6.16 -9.29
N THR A 61 -8.45 5.44 -8.77
CA THR A 61 -7.04 5.88 -8.83
C THR A 61 -6.53 5.97 -10.27
N ILE A 62 -6.84 5.00 -11.12
CA ILE A 62 -6.46 5.00 -12.55
C ILE A 62 -7.18 6.13 -13.29
N ALA A 63 -8.48 6.29 -13.05
CA ALA A 63 -9.29 7.33 -13.69
C ALA A 63 -8.78 8.73 -13.32
N ALA A 64 -8.52 8.98 -12.04
CA ALA A 64 -8.07 10.29 -11.55
C ALA A 64 -6.66 10.68 -12.03
N GLN A 65 -5.76 9.70 -12.21
CA GLN A 65 -4.39 9.95 -12.66
C GLN A 65 -4.21 9.81 -14.19
N GLU A 66 -5.24 9.36 -14.91
CA GLU A 66 -5.23 9.06 -16.35
C GLU A 66 -4.08 8.11 -16.77
N ASN A 67 -3.72 7.18 -15.88
CA ASN A 67 -2.61 6.24 -16.09
C ASN A 67 -2.86 4.91 -15.40
N ILE A 68 -2.63 3.81 -16.11
CA ILE A 68 -2.78 2.46 -15.55
C ILE A 68 -1.62 2.08 -14.61
N PHE A 69 -0.49 2.79 -14.69
CA PHE A 69 0.69 2.52 -13.88
C PHE A 69 0.82 3.51 -12.73
N LEU A 70 0.93 2.98 -11.51
CA LEU A 70 1.32 3.77 -10.35
C LEU A 70 2.77 4.26 -10.51
N ARG A 71 2.98 5.53 -10.16
CA ARG A 71 4.30 6.17 -10.12
C ARG A 71 4.49 6.84 -8.78
N THR A 72 5.73 7.16 -8.46
CA THR A 72 6.05 8.00 -7.30
C THR A 72 5.23 9.29 -7.35
N GLY A 73 4.55 9.61 -6.25
CA GLY A 73 3.66 10.77 -6.14
C GLY A 73 2.20 10.50 -6.49
N ALA A 74 1.84 9.29 -6.94
CA ALA A 74 0.44 8.91 -7.12
C ALA A 74 -0.33 8.99 -5.79
N ARG A 75 -1.55 9.53 -5.84
CA ARG A 75 -2.50 9.47 -4.73
C ARG A 75 -3.40 8.25 -4.95
N LEU A 76 -3.36 7.30 -4.03
CA LEU A 76 -4.29 6.17 -4.01
C LEU A 76 -5.63 6.66 -3.45
N LEU A 77 -6.71 6.42 -4.17
CA LEU A 77 -8.06 6.85 -3.80
C LEU A 77 -8.88 5.68 -3.23
N SER A 78 -9.79 5.98 -2.30
CA SER A 78 -10.84 5.04 -1.90
C SER A 78 -11.97 4.98 -2.94
N ASN A 79 -12.87 4.01 -2.79
CA ASN A 79 -14.13 3.92 -3.56
C ASN A 79 -15.12 5.07 -3.27
N GLU A 80 -14.77 6.01 -2.37
CA GLU A 80 -15.48 7.27 -2.16
C GLU A 80 -14.78 8.46 -2.84
N GLY A 81 -13.71 8.21 -3.60
CA GLY A 81 -13.00 9.21 -4.39
C GLY A 81 -12.04 10.12 -3.60
N ARG A 82 -11.61 9.75 -2.39
CA ARG A 82 -10.71 10.54 -1.53
C ARG A 82 -9.38 9.88 -1.25
#